data_AF-J3LWV3-F1
#
_entry.id   AF-J3LWV3-F1
#
_cell.length_a   1.000
_cell.length_b   1.000
_cell.length_c   1.000
_cell.angle_alpha   90.00
_cell.angle_beta   90.00
_cell.angle_gamma   90.00
#
_symmetry.space_group_name_H-M   'P 1'
#
loop_
_entity.id
_entity.type
_entity.pdbx_description
1 polymer ?
#
loop_
_entity_poly.entity_id
_entity_poly.type
_entity_poly.pdbx_seq_one_letter_code
_entity_poly.pdbx_strand_id
1 'polypeptide(L)'
;MVKIAWRPLVRVSQDLASNGAAPEKALGFEGSRSQEWMRQRANKLKENIRTMFWNSDDVVERMNLVDAIQRLGIGHLFDDEISCTLSDIHKSEFTSSSLHEVALWFRLLREHGLWVSSDAFNRFKGDDGRFISELANEPRGLLSLYNAAYLLTHDEPELEEAISFSRHHLKSMMQENSLKLPLVDQVKRALHFPLPRAYKRAEALCYFLEYEQEEAHIPILLDLAKLDFNLLQGVHLKELKAISEWWKDPYGYIGLSYLRDRMVENYTWTYMMFYEEGLSVTRIICAKMFALITIMDDTYDAHATIQECRKLNEAIQRWDESAIPLLPQYLKKFYIKLLNNFKDFENQVSVNEKDRVVYAKKEFQKLSHYYLQEAEWLHQNHVPSFQEQVALSTKTSGVQPICVSTTIGRGDAVTKEAFEWASSGTAIIACAKILRFINDIAAFKRGKNKGDISSSVECYMTENQVTSEVAFSKLYSLIEDEWRTLNQARYEHHELLPVVQRVVNFAVPIMFFYDERKDAYTFSSYLHEIVRSLFVNPVSM
;
A
#
# COMPACT_ATOMS: atom_id res chain seq x y z
N MET A 1 -25.58 -15.82 6.22
CA MET A 1 -24.87 -17.00 6.75
C MET A 1 -24.35 -17.82 5.59
N VAL A 2 -23.22 -17.39 5.04
CA VAL A 2 -22.54 -18.06 3.94
C VAL A 2 -21.29 -18.71 4.55
N LYS A 3 -21.34 -20.03 4.76
CA LYS A 3 -20.18 -20.84 5.12
C LYS A 3 -19.30 -20.95 3.87
N ILE A 4 -18.34 -20.04 3.68
CA ILE A 4 -17.35 -20.12 2.59
C ILE A 4 -15.97 -20.39 3.15
N ALA A 5 -15.47 -21.59 2.80
CA ALA A 5 -14.08 -21.98 2.55
C ALA A 5 -12.99 -21.41 3.49
N TRP A 6 -13.06 -21.80 4.76
CA TRP A 6 -11.88 -21.92 5.62
C TRP A 6 -10.98 -23.05 5.09
N ARG A 7 -9.80 -22.78 4.50
CA ARG A 7 -8.64 -23.71 4.51
C ARG A 7 -7.34 -23.30 3.77
N PRO A 8 -7.28 -22.51 2.68
CA PRO A 8 -6.01 -22.39 1.93
C PRO A 8 -4.91 -21.61 2.66
N LEU A 9 -5.20 -20.40 3.14
CA LEU A 9 -4.21 -19.57 3.83
C LEU A 9 -4.07 -19.91 5.31
N VAL A 10 -5.11 -20.47 5.94
CA VAL A 10 -4.98 -21.15 7.23
C VAL A 10 -4.07 -22.37 7.10
N ARG A 11 -4.07 -23.10 5.97
CA ARG A 11 -3.04 -24.11 5.69
C ARG A 11 -1.67 -23.49 5.49
N VAL A 12 -1.51 -22.36 4.81
CA VAL A 12 -0.19 -21.68 4.77
C VAL A 12 0.26 -21.27 6.18
N SER A 13 -0.62 -20.67 7.00
CA SER A 13 -0.35 -20.34 8.40
C SER A 13 -0.09 -21.58 9.27
N GLN A 14 -0.84 -22.66 9.07
CA GLN A 14 -0.67 -23.94 9.77
C GLN A 14 0.54 -24.71 9.27
N ASP A 15 0.92 -24.66 7.99
CA ASP A 15 2.12 -25.28 7.40
C ASP A 15 3.35 -24.49 7.87
N LEU A 16 3.28 -23.16 7.89
CA LEU A 16 4.30 -22.29 8.51
C LEU A 16 4.44 -22.53 10.02
N ALA A 17 3.34 -22.79 10.73
CA ALA A 17 3.34 -23.05 12.18
C ALA A 17 3.65 -24.51 12.56
N SER A 18 3.30 -25.49 11.72
CA SER A 18 3.43 -26.93 11.97
C SER A 18 4.72 -27.52 11.44
N ASN A 19 5.40 -26.84 10.51
CA ASN A 19 6.65 -27.37 9.98
C ASN A 19 7.78 -27.48 11.00
N GLY A 20 7.71 -26.85 12.18
CA GLY A 20 8.60 -27.10 13.33
C GLY A 20 10.12 -26.96 13.07
N ALA A 21 10.49 -26.70 11.84
CA ALA A 21 11.84 -26.64 11.34
C ALA A 21 12.32 -25.21 11.50
N ALA A 22 13.61 -25.04 11.76
CA ALA A 22 14.23 -23.72 11.72
C ALA A 22 13.79 -23.01 10.42
N PRO A 23 13.58 -21.68 10.40
CA PRO A 23 13.24 -20.93 9.18
C PRO A 23 14.12 -21.31 7.98
N GLU A 24 15.37 -21.68 8.26
CA GLU A 24 16.38 -22.22 7.34
C GLU A 24 15.95 -23.53 6.62
N LYS A 25 15.23 -24.44 7.28
CA LYS A 25 14.75 -25.68 6.64
C LYS A 25 13.49 -25.46 5.79
N ALA A 26 12.60 -24.55 6.21
CA ALA A 26 11.36 -24.25 5.47
C ALA A 26 11.64 -23.50 4.15
N LEU A 27 12.73 -22.74 4.09
CA LEU A 27 13.20 -22.02 2.90
C LEU A 27 14.04 -22.90 1.95
N GLY A 28 14.14 -24.21 2.18
CA GLY A 28 14.87 -25.12 1.31
C GLY A 28 16.39 -24.91 1.31
N PHE A 29 16.99 -24.47 2.42
CA PHE A 29 18.45 -24.29 2.51
C PHE A 29 19.27 -25.60 2.54
N GLU A 30 18.64 -26.76 2.40
CA GLU A 30 19.35 -28.02 2.16
C GLU A 30 19.92 -28.01 0.72
N GLY A 31 21.04 -27.29 0.54
CA GLY A 31 21.76 -27.09 -0.72
C GLY A 31 22.09 -25.63 -1.06
N SER A 32 21.54 -24.64 -0.35
CA SER A 32 21.74 -23.22 -0.64
C SER A 32 22.68 -22.52 0.36
N ARG A 33 23.32 -21.44 -0.10
CA ARG A 33 24.38 -20.72 0.61
C ARG A 33 23.82 -20.12 1.92
N SER A 34 24.58 -20.16 3.02
CA SER A 34 24.11 -19.72 4.35
C SER A 34 23.66 -18.25 4.38
N GLN A 35 22.75 -17.88 5.30
CA GLN A 35 22.34 -16.48 5.49
C GLN A 35 23.53 -15.55 5.71
N GLU A 36 24.53 -16.00 6.47
CA GLU A 36 25.77 -15.26 6.70
C GLU A 36 26.51 -14.97 5.39
N TRP A 37 26.66 -15.99 4.53
CA TRP A 37 27.26 -15.80 3.21
C TRP A 37 26.47 -14.80 2.37
N MET A 38 25.13 -14.89 2.37
CA MET A 38 24.29 -13.95 1.62
C MET A 38 24.48 -12.51 2.10
N ARG A 39 24.54 -12.28 3.42
CA ARG A 39 24.79 -10.95 3.99
C ARG A 39 26.18 -10.42 3.62
N GLN A 40 27.22 -11.24 3.73
CA GLN A 40 28.58 -10.85 3.33
C GLN A 40 28.67 -10.48 1.85
N ARG A 41 28.07 -11.30 0.98
CA ARG A 41 28.01 -11.03 -0.46
C ARG A 41 27.20 -9.77 -0.75
N ALA A 42 26.03 -9.61 -0.14
CA ALA A 42 25.19 -8.43 -0.30
C ALA A 42 25.93 -7.15 0.10
N ASN A 43 26.64 -7.16 1.24
CA ASN A 43 27.44 -6.01 1.68
C ASN A 43 28.54 -5.65 0.67
N LYS A 44 29.25 -6.64 0.13
CA LYS A 44 30.26 -6.38 -0.92
C LYS A 44 29.64 -5.78 -2.19
N LEU A 45 28.47 -6.26 -2.59
CA LEU A 45 27.76 -5.74 -3.76
C LEU A 45 27.25 -4.31 -3.53
N LYS A 46 26.71 -4.01 -2.33
CA LYS A 46 26.29 -2.66 -1.94
C LYS A 46 27.43 -1.66 -2.12
N GLU A 47 28.62 -1.95 -1.60
CA GLU A 47 29.79 -1.06 -1.75
C GLU A 47 30.17 -0.85 -3.22
N ASN A 48 30.17 -1.91 -4.04
CA ASN A 48 30.43 -1.77 -5.47
C ASN A 48 29.40 -0.87 -6.16
N ILE A 49 28.11 -1.02 -5.85
CA ILE A 49 27.03 -0.23 -6.45
C ILE A 49 27.10 1.22 -5.99
N ARG A 50 27.46 1.49 -4.72
CA ARG A 50 27.69 2.86 -4.23
C ARG A 50 28.72 3.61 -5.07
N THR A 51 29.80 2.94 -5.48
CA THR A 51 30.80 3.58 -6.35
C THR A 51 30.23 3.96 -7.72
N MET A 52 29.25 3.22 -8.24
CA MET A 52 28.64 3.50 -9.55
C MET A 52 27.90 4.84 -9.58
N PHE A 53 27.30 5.27 -8.47
CA PHE A 53 26.63 6.57 -8.37
C PHE A 53 27.55 7.77 -8.61
N TRP A 54 28.85 7.60 -8.35
CA TRP A 54 29.85 8.67 -8.38
C TRP A 54 30.86 8.54 -9.52
N ASN A 55 30.78 7.46 -10.31
CA ASN A 55 31.72 7.17 -11.39
C ASN A 55 31.25 7.66 -12.77
N SER A 56 30.00 8.11 -12.90
CA SER A 56 29.46 8.66 -14.14
C SER A 56 29.00 10.09 -13.93
N ASP A 57 29.44 10.99 -14.81
CA ASP A 57 28.94 12.36 -14.92
C ASP A 57 27.72 12.44 -15.86
N ASP A 58 27.36 11.34 -16.54
CA ASP A 58 26.23 11.32 -17.46
C ASP A 58 24.89 11.21 -16.70
N VAL A 59 24.03 12.21 -16.90
CA VAL A 59 22.74 12.31 -16.22
C VAL A 59 21.83 11.14 -16.59
N VAL A 60 21.86 10.69 -17.85
CA VAL A 60 20.98 9.61 -18.32
C VAL A 60 21.39 8.27 -17.72
N GLU A 61 22.68 7.96 -17.67
CA GLU A 61 23.21 6.78 -16.97
C GLU A 61 22.83 6.78 -15.49
N ARG A 62 22.98 7.91 -14.79
CA ARG A 62 22.60 8.04 -13.37
C ARG A 62 21.09 7.84 -13.17
N MET A 63 20.25 8.39 -14.03
CA MET A 63 18.79 8.18 -13.98
C MET A 63 18.42 6.71 -14.21
N ASN A 64 19.02 6.06 -15.21
CA ASN A 64 18.78 4.64 -15.49
C ASN A 64 19.23 3.75 -14.33
N LEU A 65 20.34 4.09 -13.67
CA LEU A 65 20.80 3.40 -12.46
C LEU A 65 19.79 3.53 -11.32
N VAL A 66 19.29 4.74 -11.05
CA VAL A 66 18.25 4.97 -10.04
C VAL A 66 16.99 4.17 -10.38
N ASP A 67 16.53 4.21 -11.63
CA ASP A 67 15.34 3.47 -12.07
C ASP A 67 15.49 1.96 -11.86
N ALA A 68 16.60 1.39 -12.31
CA ALA A 68 16.87 -0.03 -12.15
C ALA A 68 16.89 -0.43 -10.67
N ILE A 69 17.58 0.33 -9.82
CA ILE A 69 17.64 0.11 -8.36
C ILE A 69 16.24 0.13 -7.73
N GLN A 70 15.40 1.09 -8.12
CA GLN A 70 14.04 1.21 -7.58
C GLN A 70 13.12 0.08 -8.07
N ARG A 71 13.15 -0.22 -9.36
CA ARG A 71 12.32 -1.29 -9.97
C ARG A 71 12.74 -2.68 -9.49
N LEU A 72 14.03 -2.88 -9.18
CA LEU A 72 14.54 -4.10 -8.55
C LEU A 72 14.20 -4.19 -7.05
N GLY A 73 13.51 -3.20 -6.47
CA GLY A 73 13.07 -3.24 -5.08
C GLY A 73 14.20 -3.14 -4.04
N ILE A 74 15.34 -2.57 -4.44
CA ILE A 74 16.53 -2.36 -3.60
C ILE A 74 16.83 -0.88 -3.32
N GLY A 75 15.92 0.03 -3.70
CA GLY A 75 16.08 1.47 -3.46
C GLY A 75 16.37 1.84 -2.01
N HIS A 76 15.73 1.17 -1.05
CA HIS A 76 15.92 1.39 0.39
C HIS A 76 17.36 1.14 0.89
N LEU A 77 18.21 0.51 0.08
CA LEU A 77 19.63 0.30 0.39
C LEU A 77 20.50 1.50 0.01
N PHE A 78 19.95 2.43 -0.77
CA PHE A 78 20.66 3.54 -1.42
C PHE A 78 19.88 4.86 -1.31
N ASP A 79 19.10 5.06 -0.24
CA ASP A 79 18.23 6.23 -0.08
C ASP A 79 19.03 7.55 -0.16
N ASP A 80 20.22 7.60 0.44
CA ASP A 80 21.09 8.78 0.42
C ASP A 80 21.64 9.04 -0.99
N GLU A 81 22.17 8.01 -1.65
CA GLU A 81 22.74 8.11 -3.00
C GLU A 81 21.68 8.51 -4.05
N ILE A 82 20.47 7.94 -3.94
CA ILE A 82 19.32 8.30 -4.77
C ILE A 82 18.92 9.75 -4.51
N SER A 83 18.77 10.15 -3.24
CA SER A 83 18.35 11.50 -2.89
C SER A 83 19.34 12.56 -3.37
N CYS A 84 20.65 12.34 -3.16
CA CYS A 84 21.70 13.22 -3.68
C CYS A 84 21.65 13.30 -5.20
N THR A 85 21.55 12.15 -5.88
CA THR A 85 21.52 12.09 -7.35
C THR A 85 20.34 12.84 -7.93
N LEU A 86 19.14 12.65 -7.37
CA LEU A 86 17.95 13.35 -7.85
C LEU A 86 17.98 14.84 -7.51
N SER A 87 18.56 15.23 -6.38
CA SER A 87 18.77 16.64 -6.04
C SER A 87 19.71 17.33 -7.03
N ASP A 88 20.77 16.66 -7.48
CA ASP A 88 21.69 17.20 -8.49
C ASP A 88 21.00 17.35 -9.84
N ILE A 89 20.28 16.31 -10.27
CA ILE A 89 19.53 16.30 -11.53
C ILE A 89 18.47 17.39 -11.54
N HIS A 90 17.77 17.61 -10.43
CA HIS A 90 16.73 18.64 -10.29
C HIS A 90 17.27 20.07 -10.45
N LYS A 91 18.52 20.32 -10.01
CA LYS A 91 19.17 21.64 -10.13
C LYS A 91 19.65 21.94 -11.55
N SER A 92 19.83 20.92 -12.38
CA SER A 92 20.29 21.06 -13.76
C SER A 92 19.12 21.17 -14.74
N GLU A 93 19.31 21.93 -15.82
CA GLU A 93 18.38 21.89 -16.94
C GLU A 93 18.52 20.55 -17.67
N PHE A 94 17.44 19.77 -17.74
CA PHE A 94 17.44 18.51 -18.47
C PHE A 94 16.84 18.68 -19.86
N THR A 95 17.69 18.59 -20.88
CA THR A 95 17.28 18.64 -22.28
C THR A 95 17.61 17.33 -22.97
N SER A 96 16.58 16.57 -23.34
CA SER A 96 16.71 15.41 -24.23
C SER A 96 15.62 15.47 -25.31
N SER A 97 15.94 14.90 -26.47
CA SER A 97 14.98 14.64 -27.56
C SER A 97 14.30 13.27 -27.42
N SER A 98 14.72 12.43 -26.47
CA SER A 98 14.17 11.11 -26.23
C SER A 98 12.95 11.21 -25.31
N LEU A 99 11.78 10.73 -25.77
CA LEU A 99 10.57 10.69 -24.95
C LEU A 99 10.77 9.85 -23.70
N HIS A 100 11.47 8.71 -23.82
CA HIS A 100 11.78 7.84 -22.69
C HIS A 100 12.56 8.56 -21.60
N GLU A 101 13.62 9.28 -21.97
CA GLU A 101 14.50 9.96 -21.02
C GLU A 101 13.78 11.12 -20.32
N VAL A 102 13.02 11.94 -21.04
CA VAL A 102 12.25 13.04 -20.45
C VAL A 102 11.15 12.53 -19.53
N ALA A 103 10.44 11.47 -19.93
CA ALA A 103 9.42 10.86 -19.08
C ALA A 103 10.02 10.19 -17.83
N LEU A 104 11.19 9.55 -17.96
CA LEU A 104 11.91 8.96 -16.84
C LEU A 104 12.37 10.04 -15.85
N TRP A 105 13.03 11.09 -16.34
CA TRP A 105 13.43 12.26 -15.56
C TRP A 105 12.25 12.84 -14.78
N PHE A 106 11.13 13.08 -15.46
CA PHE A 106 9.92 13.63 -14.87
C PHE A 106 9.38 12.72 -13.76
N ARG A 107 9.26 11.42 -14.04
CA ARG A 107 8.74 10.43 -13.09
C ARG A 107 9.61 10.35 -11.84
N LEU A 108 10.92 10.18 -12.00
CA LEU A 108 11.85 10.03 -10.88
C LEU A 108 11.81 11.25 -9.96
N LEU A 109 11.82 12.46 -10.52
CA LEU A 109 11.75 13.67 -9.71
C LEU A 109 10.42 13.79 -8.96
N ARG A 110 9.30 13.56 -9.65
CA ARG A 110 7.96 13.65 -9.04
C ARG A 110 7.70 12.59 -7.98
N GLU A 111 8.14 11.35 -8.18
CA GLU A 111 8.02 10.28 -7.17
C GLU A 111 8.79 10.62 -5.89
N HIS A 112 9.84 11.42 -5.99
CA HIS A 112 10.64 11.91 -4.86
C HIS A 112 10.26 13.31 -4.38
N GLY A 113 9.07 13.81 -4.75
CA GLY A 113 8.55 15.09 -4.26
C GLY A 113 9.34 16.30 -4.76
N LEU A 114 10.13 16.14 -5.82
CA LEU A 114 10.83 17.22 -6.51
C LEU A 114 9.95 17.71 -7.66
N TRP A 115 9.42 18.92 -7.53
CA TRP A 115 8.49 19.48 -8.51
C TRP A 115 9.18 19.78 -9.84
N VAL A 116 8.56 19.34 -10.93
CA VAL A 116 8.90 19.67 -12.32
C VAL A 116 7.63 19.85 -13.14
N SER A 117 7.60 20.84 -14.04
CA SER A 117 6.40 21.17 -14.82
C SER A 117 6.07 20.11 -15.87
N SER A 118 4.77 19.85 -16.08
CA SER A 118 4.25 19.03 -17.19
C SER A 118 4.61 19.61 -18.56
N ASP A 119 4.94 20.90 -18.63
CA ASP A 119 5.39 21.59 -19.85
C ASP A 119 6.63 20.95 -20.49
N ALA A 120 7.40 20.17 -19.73
CA ALA A 120 8.52 19.40 -20.25
C ALA A 120 8.12 18.54 -21.46
N PHE A 121 6.86 18.10 -21.52
CA PHE A 121 6.32 17.29 -22.60
C PHE A 121 5.84 18.09 -23.83
N ASN A 122 5.76 19.42 -23.77
CA ASN A 122 5.32 20.25 -24.90
C ASN A 122 6.25 20.14 -26.11
N ARG A 123 7.52 19.78 -25.90
CA ARG A 123 8.49 19.52 -27.00
C ARG A 123 8.12 18.33 -27.89
N PHE A 124 7.23 17.45 -27.41
CA PHE A 124 6.76 16.28 -28.13
C PHE A 124 5.40 16.51 -28.79
N LYS A 125 4.93 17.76 -28.79
CA LYS A 125 3.66 18.18 -29.37
C LYS A 125 3.91 18.96 -30.66
N GLY A 126 2.98 18.81 -31.61
CA GLY A 126 2.98 19.55 -32.87
C GLY A 126 2.36 20.94 -32.72
N ASP A 127 2.30 21.69 -33.82
CA ASP A 127 1.73 23.04 -33.87
C ASP A 127 0.24 23.10 -33.47
N ASP A 128 -0.47 21.96 -33.54
CA ASP A 128 -1.86 21.83 -33.11
C ASP A 128 -2.03 21.58 -31.59
N GLY A 129 -0.92 21.55 -30.85
CA GLY A 129 -0.89 21.34 -29.39
C GLY A 129 -1.07 19.89 -28.94
N ARG A 130 -1.08 18.92 -29.87
CA ARG A 130 -1.23 17.49 -29.59
C ARG A 130 0.08 16.73 -29.76
N PHE A 131 0.23 15.60 -29.09
CA PHE A 131 1.39 14.71 -29.26
C PHE A 131 1.58 14.31 -30.74
N ILE A 132 2.82 14.44 -31.24
CA ILE A 132 3.14 14.13 -32.63
C ILE A 132 2.95 12.64 -32.94
N SER A 133 2.50 12.36 -34.16
CA SER A 133 2.13 11.00 -34.59
C SER A 133 3.32 10.03 -34.64
N GLU A 134 4.53 10.55 -34.78
CA GLU A 134 5.77 9.80 -34.87
C GLU A 134 6.04 9.00 -33.59
N LEU A 135 5.62 9.53 -32.42
CA LEU A 135 5.74 8.85 -31.13
C LEU A 135 4.88 7.60 -31.04
N ALA A 136 3.87 7.45 -31.91
CA ALA A 136 2.99 6.29 -31.95
C ALA A 136 3.74 4.99 -32.24
N ASN A 137 5.01 5.03 -32.66
CA ASN A 137 5.86 3.86 -32.91
C ASN A 137 6.98 3.67 -31.87
N GLU A 138 6.97 4.41 -30.75
CA GLU A 138 7.99 4.35 -29.70
C GLU A 138 7.46 3.67 -28.42
N PRO A 139 7.35 2.33 -28.36
CA PRO A 139 6.68 1.64 -27.25
C PRO A 139 7.32 1.90 -25.89
N ARG A 140 8.65 1.99 -25.81
CA ARG A 140 9.37 2.28 -24.56
C ARG A 140 9.15 3.73 -24.10
N GLY A 141 9.16 4.68 -25.04
CA GLY A 141 8.84 6.08 -24.78
C GLY A 141 7.41 6.25 -24.28
N LEU A 142 6.45 5.63 -24.97
CA LEU A 142 5.02 5.65 -24.58
C LEU A 142 4.76 5.00 -23.22
N LEU A 143 5.40 3.87 -22.90
CA LEU A 143 5.28 3.25 -21.59
C LEU A 143 5.82 4.16 -20.48
N SER A 144 6.92 4.86 -20.75
CA SER A 144 7.53 5.79 -19.79
C SER A 144 6.66 7.02 -19.61
N LEU A 145 6.14 7.59 -20.70
CA LEU A 145 5.19 8.71 -20.67
C LEU A 145 3.92 8.33 -19.91
N TYR A 146 3.36 7.15 -20.18
CA TYR A 146 2.19 6.63 -19.48
C TYR A 146 2.44 6.59 -17.97
N ASN A 147 3.52 5.94 -17.52
CA ASN A 147 3.83 5.84 -16.09
C ASN A 147 4.11 7.20 -15.45
N ALA A 148 4.82 8.09 -16.14
CA ALA A 148 5.13 9.44 -15.68
C ALA A 148 3.87 10.29 -15.50
N ALA A 149 2.95 10.23 -16.47
CA ALA A 149 1.74 11.06 -16.48
C ALA A 149 0.76 10.71 -15.35
N TYR A 150 0.84 9.51 -14.76
CA TYR A 150 0.06 9.15 -13.57
C TYR A 150 0.48 9.84 -12.26
N LEU A 151 1.55 10.65 -12.30
CA LEU A 151 1.97 11.54 -11.22
C LEU A 151 1.36 12.95 -11.36
N LEU A 152 0.35 13.09 -12.21
CA LEU A 152 -0.40 14.32 -12.35
C LEU A 152 -1.04 14.78 -11.04
N THR A 153 -1.07 16.08 -10.85
CA THR A 153 -1.80 16.78 -9.79
C THR A 153 -3.11 17.34 -10.35
N HIS A 154 -3.81 18.14 -9.55
CA HIS A 154 -4.94 18.90 -10.06
C HIS A 154 -4.45 19.93 -11.11
N ASP A 155 -5.31 20.23 -12.08
CA ASP A 155 -5.09 21.24 -13.12
C ASP A 155 -3.93 20.98 -14.10
N GLU A 156 -3.66 19.71 -14.43
CA GLU A 156 -2.64 19.30 -15.43
C GLU A 156 -3.24 18.55 -16.65
N PRO A 157 -4.01 19.24 -17.52
CA PRO A 157 -4.67 18.61 -18.67
C PRO A 157 -3.68 18.01 -19.68
N GLU A 158 -2.44 18.49 -19.74
CA GLU A 158 -1.39 17.94 -20.61
C GLU A 158 -1.04 16.50 -20.22
N LEU A 159 -1.07 16.18 -18.92
CA LEU A 159 -0.81 14.82 -18.45
C LEU A 159 -2.04 13.92 -18.62
N GLU A 160 -3.26 14.47 -18.54
CA GLU A 160 -4.47 13.71 -18.90
C GLU A 160 -4.47 13.32 -20.39
N GLU A 161 -4.05 14.24 -21.26
CA GLU A 161 -3.83 13.97 -22.68
C GLU A 161 -2.74 12.91 -22.87
N ALA A 162 -1.61 13.03 -22.18
CA ALA A 162 -0.50 12.07 -22.23
C ALA A 162 -0.94 10.66 -21.84
N ILE A 163 -1.72 10.51 -20.76
CA ILE A 163 -2.31 9.23 -20.35
C ILE A 163 -3.16 8.65 -21.48
N SER A 164 -4.04 9.47 -22.07
CA SER A 164 -4.96 9.03 -23.11
C SER A 164 -4.23 8.62 -24.39
N PHE A 165 -3.27 9.43 -24.83
CA PHE A 165 -2.41 9.19 -26.00
C PHE A 165 -1.59 7.91 -25.84
N SER A 166 -0.80 7.81 -24.76
CA SER A 166 0.04 6.63 -24.53
C SER A 166 -0.78 5.36 -24.36
N ARG A 167 -1.91 5.42 -23.62
CA ARG A 167 -2.79 4.26 -23.45
C ARG A 167 -3.33 3.75 -24.78
N HIS A 168 -3.78 4.65 -25.65
CA HIS A 168 -4.34 4.30 -26.96
C HIS A 168 -3.32 3.54 -27.81
N HIS A 169 -2.12 4.10 -27.99
CA HIS A 169 -1.09 3.51 -28.83
C HIS A 169 -0.53 2.21 -28.24
N LEU A 170 -0.30 2.14 -26.93
CA LEU A 170 0.13 0.91 -26.27
C LEU A 170 -0.90 -0.22 -26.44
N LYS A 171 -2.20 0.07 -26.33
CA LYS A 171 -3.26 -0.91 -26.59
C LYS A 171 -3.32 -1.34 -28.05
N SER A 172 -3.13 -0.42 -29.00
CA SER A 172 -3.07 -0.76 -30.44
C SER A 172 -1.93 -1.74 -30.72
N MET A 173 -0.73 -1.45 -30.22
CA MET A 173 0.44 -2.31 -30.40
C MET A 173 0.25 -3.70 -29.78
N MET A 174 -0.42 -3.78 -28.63
CA MET A 174 -0.77 -5.08 -28.03
C MET A 174 -1.73 -5.89 -28.90
N GLN A 175 -2.72 -5.24 -29.54
CA GLN A 175 -3.67 -5.90 -30.42
C GLN A 175 -3.02 -6.36 -31.74
N GLU A 176 -2.05 -5.60 -32.23
CA GLU A 176 -1.28 -5.89 -33.44
C GLU A 176 -0.13 -6.89 -33.21
N ASN A 177 0.12 -7.30 -31.97
CA ASN A 177 1.26 -8.14 -31.56
C ASN A 177 2.62 -7.56 -31.99
N SER A 178 2.76 -6.23 -32.00
CA SER A 178 3.99 -5.54 -32.42
C SER A 178 5.01 -5.35 -31.28
N LEU A 179 4.64 -5.67 -30.03
CA LEU A 179 5.52 -5.63 -28.87
C LEU A 179 6.29 -6.94 -28.67
N LYS A 180 7.58 -6.84 -28.33
CA LYS A 180 8.44 -7.99 -27.99
C LYS A 180 8.58 -8.15 -26.48
N LEU A 181 8.96 -9.35 -26.03
CA LEU A 181 9.40 -9.56 -24.65
C LEU A 181 10.73 -8.81 -24.39
N PRO A 182 10.94 -8.29 -23.16
CA PRO A 182 10.02 -8.29 -22.01
C PRO A 182 8.97 -7.17 -22.04
N LEU A 183 9.07 -6.22 -22.98
CA LEU A 183 8.27 -5.00 -23.00
C LEU A 183 6.75 -5.23 -23.07
N VAL A 184 6.29 -6.26 -23.78
CA VAL A 184 4.85 -6.61 -23.83
C VAL A 184 4.27 -6.91 -22.45
N ASP A 185 5.02 -7.57 -21.58
CA ASP A 185 4.56 -7.92 -20.23
C ASP A 185 4.55 -6.67 -19.33
N GLN A 186 5.56 -5.80 -19.48
CA GLN A 186 5.60 -4.51 -18.79
C GLN A 186 4.41 -3.62 -19.19
N VAL A 187 4.11 -3.52 -20.48
CA VAL A 187 2.96 -2.75 -20.98
C VAL A 187 1.64 -3.33 -20.45
N LYS A 188 1.48 -4.65 -20.48
CA LYS A 188 0.29 -5.32 -19.95
C LYS A 188 0.07 -5.01 -18.47
N ARG A 189 1.12 -5.06 -17.65
CA ARG A 189 1.03 -4.72 -16.22
C ARG A 189 0.76 -3.24 -16.00
N ALA A 190 1.47 -2.35 -16.69
CA ALA A 190 1.27 -0.90 -16.58
C ALA A 190 -0.15 -0.47 -16.94
N LEU A 191 -0.74 -1.06 -17.99
CA LEU A 191 -2.12 -0.78 -18.39
C LEU A 191 -3.17 -1.29 -17.39
N HIS A 192 -2.80 -2.24 -16.52
CA HIS A 192 -3.62 -2.67 -15.40
C HIS A 192 -3.41 -1.76 -14.17
N PHE A 193 -2.16 -1.60 -13.74
CA PHE A 193 -1.74 -0.61 -12.74
C PHE A 193 -0.52 0.16 -13.24
N PRO A 194 -0.61 1.50 -13.37
CA PRO A 194 0.56 2.30 -13.74
C PRO A 194 1.64 2.16 -12.66
N LEU A 195 2.91 2.22 -13.07
CA LEU A 195 4.05 1.93 -12.19
C LEU A 195 4.03 2.70 -10.85
N PRO A 196 3.68 4.01 -10.78
CA PRO A 196 3.61 4.73 -9.50
C PRO A 196 2.53 4.21 -8.53
N ARG A 197 1.54 3.47 -9.05
CA ARG A 197 0.46 2.85 -8.28
C ARG A 197 0.63 1.34 -8.13
N ALA A 198 1.70 0.76 -8.66
CA ALA A 198 1.97 -0.68 -8.60
C ALA A 198 2.68 -1.06 -7.30
N TYR A 199 2.38 -2.25 -6.77
CA TYR A 199 3.04 -2.73 -5.57
C TYR A 199 4.50 -3.14 -5.85
N LYS A 200 5.44 -2.35 -5.33
CA LYS A 200 6.88 -2.43 -5.64
C LYS A 200 7.49 -3.83 -5.52
N ARG A 201 7.19 -4.61 -4.47
CA ARG A 201 7.81 -5.94 -4.30
C ARG A 201 7.21 -7.00 -5.21
N ALA A 202 5.93 -6.90 -5.56
CA ALA A 202 5.34 -7.77 -6.57
C ALA A 202 5.88 -7.41 -7.96
N GLU A 203 6.00 -6.12 -8.28
CA GLU A 203 6.58 -5.67 -9.54
C GLU A 203 8.06 -6.05 -9.67
N ALA A 204 8.83 -5.96 -8.59
CA ALA A 204 10.24 -6.37 -8.57
C ALA A 204 10.42 -7.86 -8.94
N LEU A 205 9.53 -8.74 -8.47
CA LEU A 205 9.58 -10.17 -8.83
C LEU A 205 9.39 -10.40 -10.33
N CYS A 206 8.48 -9.65 -10.97
CA CYS A 206 8.34 -9.67 -12.43
C CYS A 206 9.59 -9.08 -13.09
N TYR A 207 10.07 -7.95 -12.57
CA TYR A 207 11.18 -7.22 -13.15
C TYR A 207 12.52 -7.98 -13.07
N PHE A 208 12.73 -8.87 -12.10
CA PHE A 208 13.94 -9.71 -12.04
C PHE A 208 14.18 -10.50 -13.32
N LEU A 209 13.13 -11.10 -13.88
CA LEU A 209 13.21 -11.91 -15.11
C LEU A 209 13.35 -11.03 -16.36
N GLU A 210 12.77 -9.84 -16.33
CA GLU A 210 12.78 -8.90 -17.44
C GLU A 210 14.11 -8.16 -17.54
N TYR A 211 14.65 -7.74 -16.39
CA TYR A 211 15.91 -7.02 -16.30
C TYR A 211 17.07 -7.86 -16.84
N GLU A 212 17.08 -9.18 -16.61
CA GLU A 212 18.09 -10.08 -17.19
C GLU A 212 18.07 -10.13 -18.72
N GLN A 213 16.94 -9.77 -19.34
CA GLN A 213 16.77 -9.71 -20.80
C GLN A 213 17.08 -8.32 -21.38
N GLU A 214 17.28 -7.31 -20.54
CA GLU A 214 17.61 -5.96 -21.00
C GLU A 214 19.09 -5.87 -21.43
N GLU A 215 19.36 -5.20 -22.56
CA GLU A 215 20.74 -5.05 -23.07
C GLU A 215 21.65 -4.28 -22.11
N ALA A 216 21.08 -3.28 -21.41
CA ALA A 216 21.79 -2.43 -20.46
C ALA A 216 21.81 -2.98 -19.02
N HIS A 217 21.47 -4.26 -18.82
CA HIS A 217 21.41 -4.83 -17.48
C HIS A 217 22.77 -4.83 -16.79
N ILE A 218 22.78 -4.55 -15.50
CA ILE A 218 23.95 -4.56 -14.64
C ILE A 218 23.84 -5.78 -13.73
N PRO A 219 24.61 -6.86 -13.99
CA PRO A 219 24.46 -8.14 -13.27
C PRO A 219 24.54 -8.00 -11.74
N ILE A 220 25.38 -7.09 -11.25
CA ILE A 220 25.55 -6.91 -9.80
C ILE A 220 24.32 -6.33 -9.11
N LEU A 221 23.48 -5.56 -9.82
CA LEU A 221 22.22 -5.04 -9.29
C LEU A 221 21.22 -6.19 -9.09
N LEU A 222 21.09 -7.06 -10.09
CA LEU A 222 20.20 -8.22 -10.03
C LEU A 222 20.64 -9.21 -8.95
N ASP A 223 21.95 -9.50 -8.87
CA ASP A 223 22.52 -10.32 -7.80
C ASP A 223 22.15 -9.77 -6.41
N LEU A 224 22.34 -8.46 -6.20
CA LEU A 224 22.00 -7.83 -4.92
C LEU A 224 20.50 -7.90 -4.65
N ALA A 225 19.66 -7.65 -5.67
CA ALA A 225 18.22 -7.66 -5.52
C ALA A 225 17.67 -9.04 -5.12
N LYS A 226 18.18 -10.12 -5.73
CA LYS A 226 17.82 -11.50 -5.35
C LYS A 226 18.26 -11.83 -3.92
N LEU A 227 19.49 -11.45 -3.54
CA LEU A 227 20.01 -11.66 -2.17
C LEU A 227 19.19 -10.91 -1.13
N ASP A 228 18.97 -9.62 -1.37
CA ASP A 228 18.19 -8.76 -0.50
C ASP A 228 16.76 -9.29 -0.36
N PHE A 229 16.14 -9.69 -1.48
CA PHE A 229 14.80 -10.27 -1.45
C PHE A 229 14.72 -11.50 -0.54
N ASN A 230 15.64 -12.45 -0.70
CA ASN A 230 15.67 -13.67 0.08
C ASN A 230 16.01 -13.42 1.56
N LEU A 231 16.92 -12.48 1.85
CA LEU A 231 17.26 -12.09 3.22
C LEU A 231 16.05 -11.49 3.94
N LEU A 232 15.37 -10.54 3.30
CA LEU A 232 14.16 -9.91 3.82
C LEU A 232 13.01 -10.90 3.96
N GLN A 233 12.81 -11.80 2.98
CA GLN A 233 11.81 -12.87 3.09
C GLN A 233 12.01 -13.70 4.36
N GLY A 234 13.26 -14.01 4.74
CA GLY A 234 13.57 -14.69 5.99
C GLY A 234 13.19 -13.90 7.25
N VAL A 235 13.31 -12.57 7.23
CA VAL A 235 12.85 -11.68 8.31
C VAL A 235 11.32 -11.69 8.38
N HIS A 236 10.64 -11.50 7.26
CA HIS A 236 9.18 -11.43 7.20
C HIS A 236 8.51 -12.74 7.57
N LEU A 237 9.11 -13.89 7.25
CA LEU A 237 8.63 -15.18 7.71
C LEU A 237 8.68 -15.35 9.23
N LYS A 238 9.74 -14.84 9.88
CA LYS A 238 9.84 -14.85 11.35
C LYS A 238 8.78 -13.94 11.97
N GLU A 239 8.56 -12.77 11.38
CA GLU A 239 7.50 -11.83 11.79
C GLU A 239 6.11 -12.45 11.62
N LEU A 240 5.81 -13.06 10.46
CA LEU A 240 4.57 -13.77 10.19
C LEU A 240 4.31 -14.91 11.16
N LYS A 241 5.36 -15.67 11.52
CA LYS A 241 5.24 -16.72 12.54
C LYS A 241 4.88 -16.12 13.89
N ALA A 242 5.62 -15.11 14.34
CA ALA A 242 5.39 -14.46 15.63
C ALA A 242 3.98 -13.85 15.72
N ILE A 243 3.49 -13.22 14.65
CA ILE A 243 2.16 -12.61 14.66
C ILE A 243 1.04 -13.64 14.53
N SER A 244 1.27 -14.75 13.82
CA SER A 244 0.35 -15.88 13.79
C SER A 244 0.24 -16.57 15.15
N GLU A 245 1.36 -16.69 15.88
CA GLU A 245 1.38 -17.20 17.26
C GLU A 245 0.66 -16.24 18.21
N TRP A 246 0.93 -14.94 18.11
CA TRP A 246 0.22 -13.91 18.85
C TRP A 246 -1.29 -14.02 18.59
N TRP A 247 -1.73 -14.17 17.35
CA TRP A 247 -3.16 -14.18 16.97
C TRP A 247 -3.95 -15.36 17.54
N LYS A 248 -3.32 -16.51 17.80
CA LYS A 248 -3.98 -17.67 18.42
C LYS A 248 -4.57 -17.34 19.78
N ASP A 249 -3.89 -16.48 20.55
CA ASP A 249 -4.34 -16.05 21.87
C ASP A 249 -5.61 -15.18 21.83
N PRO A 250 -5.67 -13.97 21.22
CA PRO A 250 -6.90 -13.21 21.11
C PRO A 250 -7.99 -13.97 20.34
N TYR A 251 -7.68 -14.66 19.25
CA TYR A 251 -8.69 -15.39 18.47
C TYR A 251 -9.35 -16.50 19.31
N GLY A 252 -8.54 -17.35 19.96
CA GLY A 252 -9.04 -18.42 20.83
C GLY A 252 -9.64 -17.91 22.14
N TYR A 253 -9.03 -16.91 22.76
CA TYR A 253 -9.47 -16.32 24.02
C TYR A 253 -10.82 -15.63 23.86
N ILE A 254 -10.94 -14.71 22.90
CA ILE A 254 -12.18 -13.97 22.67
C ILE A 254 -13.26 -14.96 22.20
N GLY A 255 -12.89 -15.99 21.40
CA GLY A 255 -13.71 -17.19 21.17
C GLY A 255 -14.94 -16.91 20.31
N LEU A 256 -14.75 -16.13 19.25
CA LEU A 256 -15.84 -15.56 18.46
C LEU A 256 -15.90 -16.20 17.09
N SER A 257 -16.95 -16.98 16.84
CA SER A 257 -17.22 -17.58 15.54
C SER A 257 -17.60 -16.58 14.44
N TYR A 258 -17.83 -15.31 14.80
CA TYR A 258 -18.21 -14.24 13.87
C TYR A 258 -17.02 -13.46 13.32
N LEU A 259 -15.84 -13.55 13.94
CA LEU A 259 -14.66 -12.80 13.51
C LEU A 259 -14.05 -13.38 12.24
N ARG A 260 -13.59 -12.50 11.36
CA ARG A 260 -12.73 -12.85 10.22
C ARG A 260 -11.32 -13.18 10.72
N ASP A 261 -10.83 -14.37 10.39
CA ASP A 261 -9.42 -14.76 10.62
C ASP A 261 -8.57 -14.28 9.43
N ARG A 262 -7.91 -13.12 9.61
CA ARG A 262 -7.20 -12.39 8.54
C ARG A 262 -5.79 -11.97 8.92
N MET A 263 -5.12 -12.73 9.80
CA MET A 263 -3.82 -12.30 10.33
C MET A 263 -2.72 -12.24 9.25
N VAL A 264 -2.72 -13.16 8.29
CA VAL A 264 -1.75 -13.15 7.18
C VAL A 264 -1.99 -11.96 6.26
N GLU A 265 -3.25 -11.65 5.98
CA GLU A 265 -3.69 -10.54 5.14
C GLU A 265 -3.37 -9.20 5.83
N ASN A 266 -3.63 -9.08 7.14
CA ASN A 266 -3.26 -7.93 7.98
C ASN A 266 -1.75 -7.67 7.97
N TYR A 267 -0.94 -8.72 8.10
CA TYR A 267 0.50 -8.58 7.97
C TYR A 267 0.90 -8.20 6.53
N THR A 268 0.27 -8.80 5.52
CA THR A 268 0.53 -8.49 4.11
C THR A 268 0.28 -7.01 3.81
N TRP A 269 -0.81 -6.42 4.32
CA TRP A 269 -1.04 -4.97 4.23
C TRP A 269 0.15 -4.17 4.74
N THR A 270 0.65 -4.47 5.94
CA THR A 270 1.78 -3.73 6.52
C THR A 270 3.09 -3.93 5.76
N TYR A 271 3.36 -5.16 5.32
CA TYR A 271 4.53 -5.48 4.50
C TYR A 271 4.52 -4.68 3.19
N MET A 272 3.33 -4.50 2.60
CA MET A 272 3.22 -3.75 1.36
C MET A 272 3.44 -2.24 1.51
N MET A 273 3.25 -1.70 2.71
CA MET A 273 3.52 -0.29 3.00
C MET A 273 5.02 -0.02 3.20
N PHE A 274 5.73 -0.96 3.85
CA PHE A 274 7.16 -0.90 4.15
C PHE A 274 7.72 -2.29 4.48
N TYR A 275 8.77 -2.70 3.77
CA TYR A 275 9.35 -4.06 3.82
C TYR A 275 10.79 -4.08 4.37
N GLU A 276 11.34 -2.94 4.77
CA GLU A 276 12.74 -2.79 5.16
C GLU A 276 13.04 -3.48 6.51
N GLU A 277 14.20 -4.12 6.66
CA GLU A 277 14.57 -4.88 7.87
C GLU A 277 14.43 -4.05 9.15
N GLY A 278 14.86 -2.77 9.12
CA GLY A 278 14.82 -1.85 10.25
C GLY A 278 13.42 -1.44 10.76
N LEU A 279 12.35 -1.85 10.08
CA LEU A 279 10.96 -1.48 10.41
C LEU A 279 10.14 -2.63 10.98
N SER A 280 10.80 -3.66 11.51
CA SER A 280 10.17 -4.85 12.08
C SER A 280 9.16 -4.52 13.18
N VAL A 281 9.55 -3.69 14.16
CA VAL A 281 8.67 -3.29 15.27
C VAL A 281 7.44 -2.55 14.74
N THR A 282 7.63 -1.57 13.85
CA THR A 282 6.54 -0.84 13.22
C THR A 282 5.58 -1.77 12.48
N ARG A 283 6.08 -2.73 11.68
CA ARG A 283 5.24 -3.69 10.94
C ARG A 283 4.39 -4.52 11.88
N ILE A 284 4.99 -5.08 12.93
CA ILE A 284 4.28 -5.91 13.91
C ILE A 284 3.19 -5.11 14.62
N ILE A 285 3.48 -3.87 15.04
CA ILE A 285 2.49 -2.99 15.68
C ILE A 285 1.35 -2.67 14.71
N CYS A 286 1.66 -2.25 13.48
CA CYS A 286 0.64 -1.96 12.46
C CYS A 286 -0.23 -3.18 12.17
N ALA A 287 0.33 -4.39 12.11
CA ALA A 287 -0.41 -5.59 11.76
C ALA A 287 -1.33 -6.03 12.93
N LYS A 288 -0.87 -5.86 14.17
CA LYS A 288 -1.72 -6.00 15.37
C LYS A 288 -2.83 -4.93 15.39
N MET A 289 -2.53 -3.68 15.00
CA MET A 289 -3.53 -2.61 14.89
C MET A 289 -4.61 -2.94 13.85
N PHE A 290 -4.24 -3.42 12.66
CA PHE A 290 -5.20 -3.91 11.66
C PHE A 290 -6.10 -5.01 12.22
N ALA A 291 -5.53 -5.98 12.95
CA ALA A 291 -6.28 -7.06 13.56
C ALA A 291 -7.27 -6.55 14.63
N LEU A 292 -6.85 -5.60 15.49
CA LEU A 292 -7.73 -4.99 16.48
C LEU A 292 -8.85 -4.16 15.86
N ILE A 293 -8.56 -3.42 14.78
CA ILE A 293 -9.56 -2.69 14.00
C ILE A 293 -10.57 -3.66 13.37
N THR A 294 -10.10 -4.77 12.79
CA THR A 294 -10.97 -5.80 12.20
C THR A 294 -11.88 -6.45 13.22
N ILE A 295 -11.36 -6.76 14.43
CA ILE A 295 -12.19 -7.28 15.52
C ILE A 295 -13.27 -6.26 15.89
N MET A 296 -12.91 -4.97 15.96
CA MET A 296 -13.87 -3.91 16.25
C MET A 296 -14.93 -3.81 15.15
N ASP A 297 -14.52 -3.72 13.90
CA ASP A 297 -15.40 -3.68 12.71
C ASP A 297 -16.42 -4.83 12.73
N ASP A 298 -15.94 -6.08 12.81
CA ASP A 298 -16.77 -7.31 12.89
C ASP A 298 -17.74 -7.32 14.09
N THR A 299 -17.35 -6.64 15.17
CA THR A 299 -18.18 -6.54 16.37
C THR A 299 -19.34 -5.57 16.13
N TYR A 300 -19.08 -4.42 15.51
CA TYR A 300 -20.10 -3.39 15.28
C TYR A 300 -21.08 -3.75 14.14
N ASP A 301 -20.61 -4.39 13.07
CA ASP A 301 -21.40 -4.64 11.85
C ASP A 301 -22.24 -5.94 11.89
N ALA A 302 -21.74 -6.98 12.56
CA ALA A 302 -22.25 -8.34 12.39
C ALA A 302 -22.72 -9.00 13.69
N HIS A 303 -22.35 -8.47 14.86
CA HIS A 303 -22.58 -9.19 16.12
C HIS A 303 -23.23 -8.39 17.24
N ALA A 304 -22.65 -7.26 17.64
CA ALA A 304 -23.11 -6.53 18.82
C ALA A 304 -24.47 -5.88 18.57
N THR A 305 -25.34 -5.91 19.59
CA THR A 305 -26.55 -5.09 19.57
C THR A 305 -26.19 -3.62 19.72
N ILE A 306 -27.07 -2.70 19.28
CA ILE A 306 -26.82 -1.26 19.42
C ILE A 306 -26.51 -0.83 20.87
N GLN A 307 -27.13 -1.47 21.87
CA GLN A 307 -26.85 -1.21 23.29
C GLN A 307 -25.46 -1.69 23.71
N GLU A 308 -24.99 -2.80 23.15
CA GLU A 308 -23.63 -3.30 23.35
C GLU A 308 -22.60 -2.42 22.62
N CYS A 309 -22.89 -1.94 21.42
CA CYS A 309 -22.07 -0.96 20.69
C CYS A 309 -21.86 0.32 21.50
N ARG A 310 -22.94 0.85 22.10
CA ARG A 310 -22.88 2.03 23.00
C ARG A 310 -21.96 1.79 24.20
N LYS A 311 -22.12 0.64 24.87
CA LYS A 311 -21.28 0.24 26.02
C LYS A 311 -19.82 0.02 25.63
N LEU A 312 -19.57 -0.60 24.48
CA LEU A 312 -18.22 -0.82 23.96
C LEU A 312 -17.53 0.51 23.66
N ASN A 313 -18.21 1.41 22.94
CA ASN A 313 -17.69 2.75 22.68
C ASN A 313 -17.43 3.48 24.00
N GLU A 314 -18.36 3.46 24.96
CA GLU A 314 -18.16 4.09 26.27
C GLU A 314 -16.92 3.55 26.99
N ALA A 315 -16.70 2.23 26.98
CA ALA A 315 -15.51 1.63 27.56
C ALA A 315 -14.24 2.07 26.83
N ILE A 316 -14.25 2.10 25.49
CA ILE A 316 -13.13 2.58 24.67
C ILE A 316 -12.86 4.07 24.92
N GLN A 317 -13.87 4.92 25.07
CA GLN A 317 -13.65 6.34 25.39
C GLN A 317 -12.99 6.52 26.77
N ARG A 318 -13.31 5.68 27.75
CA ARG A 318 -12.66 5.69 29.08
C ARG A 318 -11.23 5.14 29.04
N TRP A 319 -11.04 4.01 28.35
CA TRP A 319 -9.74 3.34 28.15
C TRP A 319 -9.01 2.98 29.46
N ASP A 320 -9.73 2.46 30.44
CA ASP A 320 -9.18 1.91 31.67
C ASP A 320 -10.00 0.70 32.17
N GLU A 321 -9.45 -0.04 33.15
CA GLU A 321 -10.04 -1.28 33.66
C GLU A 321 -11.38 -1.07 34.38
N SER A 322 -11.69 0.14 34.87
CA SER A 322 -12.97 0.44 35.53
C SER A 322 -14.17 0.32 34.58
N ALA A 323 -13.93 0.33 33.25
CA ALA A 323 -14.96 0.14 32.26
C ALA A 323 -15.30 -1.35 31.98
N ILE A 324 -14.46 -2.29 32.42
CA ILE A 324 -14.67 -3.74 32.20
C ILE A 324 -16.05 -4.21 32.69
N PRO A 325 -16.55 -3.80 33.88
CA PRO A 325 -17.87 -4.22 34.35
C PRO A 325 -19.04 -3.78 33.46
N LEU A 326 -18.88 -2.74 32.63
CA LEU A 326 -19.93 -2.26 31.72
C LEU A 326 -20.27 -3.26 30.62
N LEU A 327 -19.30 -4.09 30.23
CA LEU A 327 -19.34 -4.90 29.02
C LEU A 327 -19.93 -6.30 29.27
N PRO A 328 -20.65 -6.90 28.29
CA PRO A 328 -20.96 -8.32 28.32
C PRO A 328 -19.68 -9.18 28.21
N GLN A 329 -19.75 -10.45 28.60
CA GLN A 329 -18.57 -11.30 28.81
C GLN A 329 -17.63 -11.38 27.59
N TYR A 330 -18.16 -11.46 26.37
CA TYR A 330 -17.32 -11.54 25.17
C TYR A 330 -16.61 -10.20 24.86
N LEU A 331 -17.30 -9.06 25.04
CA LEU A 331 -16.72 -7.74 24.87
C LEU A 331 -15.68 -7.41 25.93
N LYS A 332 -15.84 -7.91 27.17
CA LYS A 332 -14.78 -7.81 28.20
C LYS A 332 -13.47 -8.38 27.70
N LYS A 333 -13.52 -9.54 27.04
CA LYS A 333 -12.33 -10.21 26.53
C LYS A 333 -11.65 -9.38 25.45
N PHE A 334 -12.41 -8.85 24.49
CA PHE A 334 -11.88 -7.96 23.46
C PHE A 334 -11.25 -6.71 24.08
N TYR A 335 -11.97 -6.03 24.96
CA TYR A 335 -11.50 -4.80 25.61
C TYR A 335 -10.23 -5.02 26.44
N ILE A 336 -10.14 -6.11 27.21
CA ILE A 336 -8.93 -6.48 27.94
C ILE A 336 -7.75 -6.71 26.97
N LYS A 337 -7.97 -7.41 25.86
CA LYS A 337 -6.93 -7.60 24.83
C LYS A 337 -6.53 -6.29 24.17
N LEU A 338 -7.47 -5.37 23.92
CA LEU A 338 -7.19 -4.04 23.40
C LEU A 338 -6.25 -3.27 24.36
N LEU A 339 -6.60 -3.16 25.63
CA LEU A 339 -5.78 -2.47 26.63
C LEU A 339 -4.38 -3.09 26.75
N ASN A 340 -4.29 -4.42 26.80
CA ASN A 340 -3.01 -5.13 26.90
C ASN A 340 -2.12 -4.93 25.67
N ASN A 341 -2.68 -4.90 24.46
CA ASN A 341 -1.90 -4.65 23.25
C ASN A 341 -1.36 -3.22 23.19
N PHE A 342 -2.13 -2.22 23.62
CA PHE A 342 -1.60 -0.85 23.67
C PHE A 342 -0.51 -0.69 24.72
N LYS A 343 -0.63 -1.36 25.87
CA LYS A 343 0.46 -1.44 26.85
C LYS A 343 1.70 -2.15 26.29
N ASP A 344 1.50 -3.22 25.51
CA ASP A 344 2.59 -3.90 24.78
C ASP A 344 3.28 -2.97 23.77
N PHE A 345 2.52 -2.15 23.03
CA PHE A 345 3.08 -1.14 22.13
C PHE A 345 3.93 -0.11 22.88
N GLU A 346 3.44 0.40 24.03
CA GLU A 346 4.21 1.33 24.88
C GLU A 346 5.50 0.72 25.42
N ASN A 347 5.53 -0.60 25.66
CA ASN A 347 6.71 -1.31 26.15
C ASN A 347 7.73 -1.63 25.04
N GLN A 348 7.30 -1.69 23.78
CA GLN A 348 8.18 -1.97 22.63
C GLN A 348 8.89 -0.73 22.10
N VAL A 349 8.48 0.47 22.53
CA VAL A 349 9.06 1.73 22.06
C VAL A 349 9.84 2.46 23.14
N SER A 350 10.72 3.35 22.69
CA SER A 350 11.50 4.22 23.56
C SER A 350 10.62 5.27 24.27
N VAL A 351 11.11 5.88 25.35
CA VAL A 351 10.32 6.80 26.19
C VAL A 351 9.82 8.02 25.40
N ASN A 352 10.65 8.56 24.51
CA ASN A 352 10.35 9.65 23.57
C ASN A 352 9.31 9.28 22.49
N GLU A 353 8.96 7.99 22.33
CA GLU A 353 7.97 7.54 21.35
C GLU A 353 6.62 7.19 21.96
N LYS A 354 6.49 7.15 23.30
CA LYS A 354 5.24 6.77 23.98
C LYS A 354 4.08 7.69 23.63
N ASP A 355 4.34 8.96 23.37
CA ASP A 355 3.34 9.92 22.89
C ASP A 355 2.68 9.43 21.59
N ARG A 356 3.41 8.78 20.69
CA ARG A 356 2.87 8.24 19.43
C ARG A 356 1.84 7.14 19.67
N VAL A 357 2.06 6.30 20.69
CA VAL A 357 1.08 5.28 21.11
C VAL A 357 -0.17 5.93 21.70
N VAL A 358 -0.02 7.02 22.48
CA VAL A 358 -1.15 7.80 23.01
C VAL A 358 -2.01 8.36 21.88
N TYR A 359 -1.41 8.84 20.80
CA TYR A 359 -2.18 9.30 19.65
C TYR A 359 -2.82 8.16 18.85
N ALA A 360 -2.14 7.02 18.66
CA ALA A 360 -2.78 5.85 18.05
C ALA A 360 -4.00 5.40 18.85
N LYS A 361 -3.94 5.50 20.19
CA LYS A 361 -5.08 5.27 21.07
C LYS A 361 -6.20 6.28 20.80
N LYS A 362 -5.90 7.57 20.68
CA LYS A 362 -6.90 8.61 20.36
C LYS A 362 -7.58 8.36 19.01
N GLU A 363 -6.83 7.97 17.98
CA GLU A 363 -7.41 7.63 16.68
C GLU A 363 -8.27 6.35 16.75
N PHE A 364 -7.88 5.35 17.55
CA PHE A 364 -8.71 4.18 17.80
C PHE A 364 -10.02 4.55 18.52
N GLN A 365 -9.97 5.46 19.49
CA GLN A 365 -11.15 5.99 20.16
C GLN A 365 -12.08 6.74 19.21
N LYS A 366 -11.54 7.57 18.32
CA LYS A 366 -12.31 8.24 17.26
C LYS A 366 -12.96 7.22 16.32
N LEU A 367 -12.23 6.20 15.89
CA LEU A 367 -12.76 5.15 15.03
C LEU A 367 -13.94 4.42 15.68
N SER A 368 -13.82 4.03 16.96
CA SER A 368 -14.92 3.42 17.71
C SER A 368 -16.16 4.32 17.80
N HIS A 369 -15.96 5.63 17.95
CA HIS A 369 -17.06 6.59 17.94
C HIS A 369 -17.75 6.66 16.57
N TYR A 370 -17.00 6.64 15.47
CA TYR A 370 -17.58 6.66 14.12
C TYR A 370 -18.26 5.34 13.76
N TYR A 371 -17.73 4.18 14.16
CA TYR A 371 -18.44 2.90 14.03
C TYR A 371 -19.75 2.87 14.82
N LEU A 372 -19.78 3.46 16.02
CA LEU A 372 -21.05 3.63 16.74
C LEU A 372 -22.03 4.49 15.94
N GLN A 373 -21.56 5.57 15.30
CA GLN A 373 -22.41 6.42 14.47
C GLN A 373 -23.01 5.67 13.28
N GLU A 374 -22.25 4.81 12.60
CA GLU A 374 -22.78 3.94 11.53
C GLU A 374 -23.83 2.94 12.07
N ALA A 375 -23.56 2.32 13.23
CA ALA A 375 -24.50 1.42 13.88
C ALA A 375 -25.80 2.12 14.32
N GLU A 376 -25.72 3.37 14.77
CA GLU A 376 -26.89 4.21 15.08
C GLU A 376 -27.70 4.54 13.83
N TRP A 377 -27.04 4.92 12.73
CA TRP A 377 -27.73 5.17 11.47
C TRP A 377 -28.48 3.94 10.98
N LEU A 378 -27.85 2.76 11.04
CA LEU A 378 -28.50 1.50 10.73
C LEU A 378 -29.70 1.23 11.65
N HIS A 379 -29.53 1.36 12.96
CA HIS A 379 -30.59 1.12 13.95
C HIS A 379 -31.80 2.03 13.74
N GLN A 380 -31.57 3.27 13.32
CA GLN A 380 -32.60 4.27 13.07
C GLN A 380 -33.20 4.17 11.66
N ASN A 381 -32.74 3.23 10.83
CA ASN A 381 -33.05 3.15 9.40
C ASN A 381 -32.80 4.48 8.67
N HIS A 382 -31.75 5.20 9.09
CA HIS A 382 -31.34 6.43 8.45
C HIS A 382 -30.82 6.14 7.05
N VAL A 383 -31.29 6.91 6.07
CA VAL A 383 -30.84 6.85 4.68
C VAL A 383 -29.99 8.09 4.44
N PRO A 384 -28.65 7.98 4.47
CA PRO A 384 -27.78 9.13 4.28
C PRO A 384 -27.76 9.54 2.80
N SER A 385 -27.57 10.85 2.56
CA SER A 385 -27.14 11.34 1.23
C SER A 385 -25.76 10.78 0.86
N PHE A 386 -25.39 10.84 -0.42
CA PHE A 386 -24.05 10.45 -0.87
C PHE A 386 -22.96 11.21 -0.12
N GLN A 387 -23.15 12.52 0.09
CA GLN A 387 -22.18 13.35 0.80
C GLN A 387 -22.04 12.98 2.28
N GLU A 388 -23.15 12.76 2.99
CA GLU A 388 -23.13 12.33 4.40
C GLU A 388 -22.50 10.96 4.55
N GLN A 389 -22.85 10.03 3.66
CA GLN A 389 -22.27 8.68 3.62
C GLN A 389 -20.76 8.77 3.44
N VAL A 390 -20.26 9.51 2.46
CA VAL A 390 -18.82 9.63 2.20
C VAL A 390 -18.09 10.29 3.37
N ALA A 391 -18.70 11.31 4.00
CA ALA A 391 -18.10 12.01 5.12
C ALA A 391 -17.91 11.11 6.36
N LEU A 392 -18.87 10.23 6.65
CA LEU A 392 -18.75 9.27 7.75
C LEU A 392 -17.86 8.09 7.35
N SER A 393 -18.09 7.52 6.17
CA SER A 393 -17.42 6.30 5.72
C SER A 393 -15.91 6.50 5.49
N THR A 394 -15.49 7.72 5.14
CA THR A 394 -14.07 8.12 5.12
C THR A 394 -13.42 7.98 6.51
N LYS A 395 -14.15 8.29 7.58
CA LYS A 395 -13.66 8.24 8.97
C LYS A 395 -13.71 6.84 9.57
N THR A 396 -14.59 5.98 9.06
CA THR A 396 -14.70 4.56 9.47
C THR A 396 -13.80 3.64 8.63
N SER A 397 -13.04 4.18 7.68
CA SER A 397 -12.16 3.40 6.79
C SER A 397 -10.97 2.73 7.50
N GLY A 398 -10.63 3.19 8.71
CA GLY A 398 -9.48 2.72 9.47
C GLY A 398 -8.12 3.26 9.00
N VAL A 399 -8.07 4.10 7.96
CA VAL A 399 -6.80 4.64 7.43
C VAL A 399 -6.07 5.49 8.45
N GLN A 400 -6.76 6.40 9.15
CA GLN A 400 -6.18 7.33 10.12
C GLN A 400 -5.42 6.61 11.25
N PRO A 401 -6.03 5.68 12.02
CA PRO A 401 -5.31 4.97 13.07
C PRO A 401 -4.15 4.13 12.51
N ILE A 402 -4.25 3.59 11.29
CA ILE A 402 -3.11 2.88 10.68
C ILE A 402 -1.98 3.84 10.32
N CYS A 403 -2.26 4.95 9.62
CA CYS A 403 -1.26 5.97 9.28
C CYS A 403 -0.50 6.44 10.52
N VAL A 404 -1.21 6.75 11.61
CA VAL A 404 -0.61 7.10 12.89
C VAL A 404 0.26 5.96 13.44
N SER A 405 -0.22 4.71 13.38
CA SER A 405 0.56 3.55 13.86
C SER A 405 1.88 3.33 13.10
N THR A 406 1.98 3.76 11.83
CA THR A 406 3.23 3.65 11.03
C THR A 406 4.38 4.50 11.57
N THR A 407 4.09 5.44 12.47
CA THR A 407 5.10 6.30 13.11
C THR A 407 5.72 5.67 14.36
N ILE A 408 5.13 4.59 14.87
CA ILE A 408 5.53 3.92 16.12
C ILE A 408 6.74 3.01 15.86
N GLY A 409 7.77 3.08 16.71
CA GLY A 409 8.96 2.23 16.62
C GLY A 409 10.00 2.70 15.59
N ARG A 410 10.07 4.01 15.33
CA ARG A 410 10.96 4.65 14.34
C ARG A 410 11.98 5.63 14.95
N GLY A 411 12.05 5.74 16.27
CA GLY A 411 12.95 6.66 16.98
C GLY A 411 12.68 8.13 16.63
N ASP A 412 13.70 8.99 16.71
CA ASP A 412 13.59 10.43 16.46
C ASP A 412 13.43 10.82 14.97
N ALA A 413 13.35 9.85 14.05
CA ALA A 413 13.23 10.08 12.62
C ALA A 413 11.86 10.65 12.14
N VAL A 414 10.93 10.91 13.07
CA VAL A 414 9.61 11.50 12.75
C VAL A 414 9.38 12.69 13.67
N THR A 415 9.28 13.89 13.08
CA THR A 415 9.03 15.13 13.83
C THR A 415 7.60 15.18 14.37
N LYS A 416 7.37 16.08 15.33
CA LYS A 416 6.03 16.29 15.89
C LYS A 416 5.08 16.86 14.83
N GLU A 417 5.53 17.76 13.95
CA GLU A 417 4.69 18.28 12.86
C GLU A 417 4.26 17.16 11.92
N ALA A 418 5.20 16.27 11.55
CA ALA A 418 4.93 15.14 10.68
C ALA A 418 3.92 14.17 11.31
N PHE A 419 3.99 14.02 12.63
CA PHE A 419 3.04 13.24 13.40
C PHE A 419 1.63 13.87 13.41
N GLU A 420 1.51 15.18 13.67
CA GLU A 420 0.22 15.88 13.69
C GLU A 420 -0.45 15.86 12.30
N TRP A 421 0.35 16.08 11.25
CA TRP A 421 -0.09 15.93 9.87
C TRP A 421 -0.61 14.51 9.59
N ALA A 422 0.03 13.47 10.16
CA ALA A 422 -0.37 12.08 9.99
C ALA A 422 -1.75 11.72 10.56
N SER A 423 -2.41 12.64 11.27
CA SER A 423 -3.75 12.43 11.85
C SER A 423 -4.89 13.11 11.08
N SER A 424 -4.61 14.14 10.27
CA SER A 424 -5.65 14.95 9.62
C SER A 424 -5.26 15.59 8.28
N GLY A 425 -4.11 15.21 7.70
CA GLY A 425 -3.67 15.73 6.41
C GLY A 425 -4.65 15.43 5.27
N THR A 426 -4.70 16.32 4.27
CA THR A 426 -5.52 16.17 3.05
C THR A 426 -5.22 14.85 2.32
N ALA A 427 -3.95 14.47 2.25
CA ALA A 427 -3.51 13.18 1.71
C ALA A 427 -4.12 11.97 2.43
N ILE A 428 -4.31 12.03 3.75
CA ILE A 428 -4.89 10.93 4.51
C ILE A 428 -6.38 10.80 4.23
N ILE A 429 -7.06 11.94 4.13
CA ILE A 429 -8.47 11.98 3.73
C ILE A 429 -8.63 11.42 2.32
N ALA A 430 -7.74 11.81 1.39
CA ALA A 430 -7.72 11.29 0.03
C ALA A 430 -7.51 9.76 0.00
N CYS A 431 -6.50 9.27 0.72
CA CYS A 431 -6.24 7.84 0.88
C CYS A 431 -7.44 7.08 1.47
N ALA A 432 -8.09 7.65 2.49
CA ALA A 432 -9.27 7.07 3.12
C ALA A 432 -10.47 6.99 2.17
N LYS A 433 -10.68 8.02 1.35
CA LYS A 433 -11.72 8.02 0.30
C LYS A 433 -11.41 7.01 -0.79
N ILE A 434 -10.17 6.91 -1.26
CA ILE A 434 -9.75 5.88 -2.23
C ILE A 434 -10.07 4.48 -1.68
N LEU A 435 -9.68 4.19 -0.43
CA LEU A 435 -10.00 2.92 0.22
C LEU A 435 -11.51 2.68 0.23
N ARG A 436 -12.27 3.66 0.70
CA ARG A 436 -13.71 3.53 0.85
C ARG A 436 -14.43 3.30 -0.48
N PHE A 437 -14.13 4.09 -1.50
CA PHE A 437 -14.79 3.97 -2.80
C PHE A 437 -14.50 2.63 -3.46
N ILE A 438 -13.23 2.17 -3.46
CA ILE A 438 -12.88 0.89 -4.08
C ILE A 438 -13.48 -0.27 -3.28
N ASN A 439 -13.45 -0.19 -1.95
CA ASN A 439 -14.07 -1.18 -1.08
C ASN A 439 -15.58 -1.30 -1.33
N ASP A 440 -16.30 -0.18 -1.38
CA ASP A 440 -17.74 -0.16 -1.65
C ASP A 440 -18.08 -0.72 -3.04
N ILE A 441 -17.28 -0.40 -4.07
CA ILE A 441 -17.41 -0.98 -5.42
C ILE A 441 -17.23 -2.51 -5.37
N ALA A 442 -16.21 -3.00 -4.67
CA ALA A 442 -15.93 -4.43 -4.55
C ALA A 442 -17.02 -5.17 -3.76
N ALA A 443 -17.52 -4.58 -2.68
CA ALA A 443 -18.57 -5.14 -1.83
C ALA A 443 -19.92 -5.22 -2.57
N PHE A 444 -20.27 -4.19 -3.35
CA PHE A 444 -21.56 -4.11 -4.06
C PHE A 444 -21.83 -5.35 -4.94
N LYS A 445 -20.80 -5.85 -5.64
CA LYS A 445 -20.94 -6.98 -6.58
C LYS A 445 -21.36 -8.30 -5.91
N ARG A 446 -20.99 -8.52 -4.65
CA ARG A 446 -21.27 -9.78 -3.94
C ARG A 446 -22.54 -9.77 -3.11
N GLY A 447 -23.14 -8.59 -2.92
CA GLY A 447 -24.22 -8.39 -1.97
C GLY A 447 -23.64 -8.06 -0.59
N LYS A 448 -24.09 -6.93 -0.09
CA LYS A 448 -23.76 -6.36 1.22
C LYS A 448 -24.26 -7.26 2.37
N ASN A 449 -23.63 -7.20 3.54
CA ASN A 449 -24.16 -7.91 4.70
C ASN A 449 -25.50 -7.30 5.12
N LYS A 450 -26.41 -8.11 5.67
CA LYS A 450 -27.74 -7.64 6.11
C LYS A 450 -27.68 -6.55 7.21
N GLY A 451 -26.51 -6.32 7.82
CA GLY A 451 -26.27 -5.35 8.89
C GLY A 451 -25.50 -4.10 8.47
N ASP A 452 -25.20 -3.89 7.20
CA ASP A 452 -24.39 -2.73 6.80
C ASP A 452 -25.29 -1.54 6.43
N ILE A 453 -24.78 -0.31 6.53
CA ILE A 453 -25.44 0.91 6.02
C ILE A 453 -25.24 1.07 4.51
N SER A 454 -26.12 1.81 3.83
CA SER A 454 -25.99 2.08 2.38
C SER A 454 -24.57 2.53 2.04
N SER A 455 -23.96 1.83 1.08
CA SER A 455 -22.64 2.14 0.54
C SER A 455 -22.66 3.43 -0.29
N SER A 456 -21.49 3.98 -0.58
CA SER A 456 -21.36 5.15 -1.47
C SER A 456 -21.96 4.88 -2.85
N VAL A 457 -21.85 3.64 -3.37
CA VAL A 457 -22.49 3.20 -4.62
C VAL A 457 -24.01 3.31 -4.51
N GLU A 458 -24.60 2.71 -3.47
CA GLU A 458 -26.06 2.70 -3.26
C GLU A 458 -26.61 4.11 -3.05
N CYS A 459 -25.97 4.91 -2.20
CA CYS A 459 -26.38 6.30 -1.97
C CYS A 459 -26.34 7.12 -3.25
N TYR A 460 -25.28 6.99 -4.06
CA TYR A 460 -25.19 7.71 -5.33
C TYR A 460 -26.27 7.27 -6.32
N MET A 461 -26.52 5.96 -6.43
CA MET A 461 -27.58 5.41 -7.30
C MET A 461 -28.96 5.93 -6.90
N THR A 462 -29.29 5.90 -5.61
CA THR A 462 -30.59 6.34 -5.10
C THR A 462 -30.79 7.83 -5.27
N GLU A 463 -29.80 8.65 -4.91
CA GLU A 463 -29.89 10.11 -4.96
C GLU A 463 -30.01 10.62 -6.41
N ASN A 464 -29.28 10.01 -7.35
CA ASN A 464 -29.24 10.45 -8.75
C ASN A 464 -30.18 9.65 -9.68
N GLN A 465 -30.85 8.61 -9.17
CA GLN A 465 -31.71 7.71 -9.94
C GLN A 465 -30.99 7.06 -11.14
N VAL A 466 -29.77 6.58 -10.93
CA VAL A 466 -28.90 6.00 -11.97
C VAL A 466 -28.58 4.53 -11.73
N THR A 467 -28.04 3.86 -12.74
CA THR A 467 -27.60 2.46 -12.64
C THR A 467 -26.28 2.34 -11.86
N SER A 468 -25.96 1.12 -11.41
CA SER A 468 -24.70 0.83 -10.73
C SER A 468 -23.47 1.15 -11.58
N GLU A 469 -23.52 0.95 -12.90
CA GLU A 469 -22.39 1.26 -13.78
C GLU A 469 -22.13 2.78 -13.90
N VAL A 470 -23.18 3.61 -13.85
CA VAL A 470 -23.01 5.07 -13.78
C VAL A 470 -22.41 5.47 -12.44
N ALA A 471 -22.88 4.87 -11.34
CA ALA A 471 -22.30 5.10 -10.02
C ALA A 471 -20.82 4.67 -9.95
N PHE A 472 -20.47 3.48 -10.47
CA PHE A 472 -19.08 3.03 -10.55
C PHE A 472 -18.23 4.00 -11.35
N SER A 473 -18.70 4.47 -12.51
CA SER A 473 -17.97 5.44 -13.32
C SER A 473 -17.71 6.74 -12.55
N LYS A 474 -18.71 7.24 -11.80
CA LYS A 474 -18.52 8.42 -10.95
C LYS A 474 -17.51 8.18 -9.83
N LEU A 475 -17.62 7.06 -9.11
CA LEU A 475 -16.70 6.75 -8.01
C LEU A 475 -15.26 6.53 -8.51
N TYR A 476 -15.06 5.90 -9.67
CA TYR A 476 -13.72 5.80 -10.28
C TYR A 476 -13.16 7.19 -10.65
N SER A 477 -13.98 8.10 -11.16
CA SER A 477 -13.57 9.50 -11.37
C SER A 477 -13.16 10.18 -10.05
N LEU A 478 -13.91 9.98 -8.96
CA LEU A 478 -13.54 10.52 -7.65
C LEU A 478 -12.25 9.88 -7.12
N ILE A 479 -12.02 8.59 -7.35
CA ILE A 479 -10.76 7.91 -7.00
C ILE A 479 -9.58 8.56 -7.73
N GLU A 480 -9.71 8.88 -9.02
CA GLU A 480 -8.67 9.58 -9.77
C GLU A 480 -8.41 10.99 -9.21
N ASP A 481 -9.46 11.74 -8.82
CA ASP A 481 -9.30 13.03 -8.16
C ASP A 481 -8.53 12.93 -6.83
N GLU A 482 -8.80 11.90 -6.03
CA GLU A 482 -8.09 11.70 -4.77
C GLU A 482 -6.64 11.21 -4.99
N TRP A 483 -6.33 10.50 -6.08
CA TRP A 483 -4.95 10.20 -6.48
C TRP A 483 -4.18 11.48 -6.84
N ARG A 484 -4.83 12.45 -7.50
CA ARG A 484 -4.22 13.77 -7.77
C ARG A 484 -3.92 14.52 -6.47
N THR A 485 -4.83 14.47 -5.50
CA THR A 485 -4.61 15.04 -4.16
C THR A 485 -3.41 14.38 -3.46
N LEU A 486 -3.27 13.05 -3.56
CA LEU A 486 -2.10 12.33 -3.01
C LEU A 486 -0.79 12.73 -3.69
N ASN A 487 -0.80 12.87 -5.02
CA ASN A 487 0.36 13.32 -5.77
C ASN A 487 0.74 14.76 -5.37
N GLN A 488 -0.24 15.66 -5.26
CA GLN A 488 -0.04 17.05 -4.88
C GLN A 488 0.64 17.18 -3.51
N ALA A 489 0.22 16.36 -2.54
CA ALA A 489 0.77 16.39 -1.18
C ALA A 489 2.27 16.11 -1.11
N ARG A 490 2.86 15.49 -2.14
CA ARG A 490 4.32 15.24 -2.24
C ARG A 490 5.12 16.54 -2.34
N TYR A 491 4.50 17.60 -2.86
CA TYR A 491 5.15 18.88 -3.17
C TYR A 491 4.79 19.98 -2.18
N GLU A 492 3.61 19.92 -1.57
CA GLU A 492 3.12 20.97 -0.65
C GLU A 492 3.94 21.06 0.64
N HIS A 493 4.50 19.94 1.10
CA HIS A 493 5.26 19.86 2.35
C HIS A 493 6.47 18.96 2.21
N HIS A 494 7.52 19.43 1.52
CA HIS A 494 8.72 18.63 1.27
C HIS A 494 9.37 18.09 2.55
N GLU A 495 9.35 18.86 3.65
CA GLU A 495 9.84 18.42 4.97
C GLU A 495 9.05 17.23 5.55
N LEU A 496 7.80 17.05 5.12
CA LEU A 496 6.91 15.97 5.52
C LEU A 496 6.90 14.80 4.53
N LEU A 497 7.68 14.88 3.45
CA LEU A 497 7.72 13.89 2.38
C LEU A 497 7.87 12.44 2.89
N PRO A 498 8.72 12.12 3.89
CA PRO A 498 8.82 10.76 4.42
C PRO A 498 7.50 10.22 4.99
N VAL A 499 6.63 11.07 5.53
CA VAL A 499 5.31 10.69 6.04
C VAL A 499 4.26 10.69 4.92
N VAL A 500 4.31 11.66 4.02
CA VAL A 500 3.46 11.68 2.81
C VAL A 500 3.66 10.41 1.99
N GLN A 501 4.91 10.01 1.74
CA GLN A 501 5.24 8.81 1.00
C GLN A 501 4.67 7.54 1.65
N ARG A 502 4.53 7.50 2.98
CA ARG A 502 3.89 6.37 3.68
C ARG A 502 2.39 6.32 3.45
N VAL A 503 1.73 7.48 3.41
CA VAL A 503 0.31 7.56 3.05
C VAL A 503 0.11 7.12 1.59
N VAL A 504 0.99 7.52 0.68
CA VAL A 504 0.94 7.03 -0.70
C VAL A 504 1.21 5.52 -0.77
N ASN A 505 2.17 5.01 0.01
CA ASN A 505 2.43 3.57 0.11
C ASN A 505 1.26 2.80 0.75
N PHE A 506 0.40 3.43 1.56
CA PHE A 506 -0.86 2.83 2.02
C PHE A 506 -1.88 2.76 0.89
N ALA A 507 -1.95 3.77 0.03
CA ALA A 507 -2.91 3.82 -1.06
C ALA A 507 -2.68 2.74 -2.11
N VAL A 508 -1.42 2.39 -2.38
CA VAL A 508 -1.02 1.41 -3.40
C VAL A 508 -1.65 0.01 -3.16
N PRO A 509 -1.55 -0.60 -1.96
CA PRO A 509 -2.18 -1.88 -1.68
C PRO A 509 -3.70 -1.91 -1.81
N ILE A 510 -4.40 -0.76 -1.76
CA ILE A 510 -5.86 -0.73 -1.90
C ILE A 510 -6.29 -1.38 -3.21
N MET A 511 -5.63 -1.05 -4.31
CA MET A 511 -5.90 -1.66 -5.60
C MET A 511 -5.61 -3.16 -5.56
N PHE A 512 -4.50 -3.56 -4.96
CA PHE A 512 -4.15 -4.97 -4.83
C PHE A 512 -5.19 -5.80 -4.09
N PHE A 513 -5.82 -5.24 -3.05
CA PHE A 513 -6.85 -5.93 -2.28
C PHE A 513 -8.25 -5.83 -2.89
N TYR A 514 -8.55 -4.75 -3.61
CA TYR A 514 -9.93 -4.43 -4.00
C TYR A 514 -10.21 -4.26 -5.49
N ASP A 515 -9.18 -4.36 -6.35
CA ASP A 515 -9.34 -4.20 -7.79
C ASP A 515 -10.17 -5.32 -8.45
N GLU A 516 -10.59 -5.07 -9.69
CA GLU A 516 -11.51 -5.92 -10.47
C GLU A 516 -12.83 -6.20 -9.73
N ARG A 517 -13.20 -5.30 -8.80
CA ARG A 517 -14.38 -5.40 -7.93
C ARG A 517 -14.34 -6.70 -7.10
N LYS A 518 -13.17 -7.09 -6.60
CA LYS A 518 -12.95 -8.26 -5.73
C LYS A 518 -12.66 -7.79 -4.32
N ASP A 519 -13.13 -8.51 -3.30
CA ASP A 519 -12.71 -8.27 -1.91
C ASP A 519 -11.69 -9.33 -1.52
N ALA A 520 -10.41 -9.08 -1.81
CA ALA A 520 -9.34 -10.03 -1.53
C ALA A 520 -8.98 -10.08 -0.04
N TYR A 521 -9.36 -9.05 0.74
CA TYR A 521 -9.19 -9.04 2.18
C TYR A 521 -10.14 -10.04 2.85
N THR A 522 -11.43 -9.94 2.58
CA THR A 522 -12.43 -10.88 3.12
C THR A 522 -12.35 -12.24 2.44
N PHE A 523 -11.91 -12.33 1.18
CA PHE A 523 -11.84 -13.58 0.41
C PHE A 523 -10.43 -13.86 -0.08
N SER A 524 -9.61 -14.35 0.84
CA SER A 524 -8.17 -14.44 0.64
C SER A 524 -7.68 -15.48 -0.37
N SER A 525 -8.57 -16.27 -0.96
CA SER A 525 -8.24 -17.08 -2.15
C SER A 525 -7.66 -16.25 -3.29
N TYR A 526 -8.03 -14.96 -3.40
CA TYR A 526 -7.48 -14.05 -4.41
C TYR A 526 -6.01 -13.67 -4.17
N LEU A 527 -5.49 -13.85 -2.95
CA LEU A 527 -4.13 -13.47 -2.58
C LEU A 527 -3.16 -14.65 -2.50
N HIS A 528 -3.65 -15.88 -2.67
CA HIS A 528 -2.87 -17.07 -2.33
C HIS A 528 -1.56 -17.19 -3.11
N GLU A 529 -1.57 -17.01 -4.44
CA GLU A 529 -0.35 -17.12 -5.26
C GLU A 529 0.67 -16.06 -4.89
N ILE A 530 0.24 -14.80 -4.77
CA ILE A 530 1.16 -13.70 -4.51
C ILE A 530 1.70 -13.72 -3.09
N VAL A 531 0.90 -14.07 -2.07
CA VAL A 531 1.37 -14.28 -0.69
C VAL A 531 2.43 -15.38 -0.66
N ARG A 532 2.26 -16.46 -1.45
CA ARG A 532 3.29 -17.50 -1.58
C ARG A 532 4.56 -16.97 -2.23
N SER A 533 4.46 -16.20 -3.31
CA SER A 533 5.63 -15.61 -3.97
C SER A 533 6.38 -14.61 -3.07
N LEU A 534 5.67 -13.86 -2.23
CA LEU A 534 6.28 -12.87 -1.34
C LEU A 534 6.96 -13.53 -0.13
N PHE A 535 6.31 -14.52 0.50
CA PHE A 535 6.76 -15.03 1.79
C PHE A 535 7.31 -16.46 1.76
N VAL A 536 6.88 -17.31 0.83
CA VAL A 536 7.16 -18.76 0.88
C VAL A 536 8.19 -19.19 -0.16
N ASN A 537 8.05 -18.72 -1.39
CA ASN A 537 8.90 -19.14 -2.49
C ASN A 537 10.14 -18.21 -2.54
N PRO A 538 11.35 -18.71 -2.27
CA PRO A 538 12.55 -17.91 -2.45
C PRO A 538 12.81 -17.66 -3.93
N VAL A 539 13.47 -16.53 -4.21
CA VAL A 539 13.93 -16.21 -5.57
C VAL A 539 15.18 -17.02 -5.87
N SER A 540 15.23 -17.66 -7.03
CA SER A 540 16.41 -18.39 -7.49
C SER A 540 17.59 -17.44 -7.68
N MET A 541 18.71 -17.75 -7.01
CA MET A 541 19.98 -17.03 -7.14
C MET A 541 20.54 -17.18 -8.55
#